data_AF-A0A329QU14-F1
#
_entry.id   AF-A0A329QU14-F1
#
_cell.length_a   1.000
_cell.length_b   1.000
_cell.length_c   1.000
_cell.angle_alpha   90.00
_cell.angle_beta   90.00
_cell.angle_gamma   90.00
#
_symmetry.space_group_name_H-M   'P 1'
#
loop_
_entity.id
_entity.type
_entity.pdbx_description
1 polymer ?
#
loop_
_entity_poly.entity_id
_entity_poly.type
_entity_poly.pdbx_seq_one_letter_code
_entity_poly.pdbx_strand_id
1 'polypeptide(L)'
;MYQFVKDLESLKCPILNIKERELSQDSNFRKKLYLEESDIRPEYGKEFLEQDYVVFPVYRDARMLPLGYGAKYCDYRVKDHGGGLLEIVQEYGKLEINPQDTRYTKATIDSSKPRFFWFYYDKEEGRYKHENNEERWKSRLDEINQIKEQPYIHNLIWCFYDFYEEFWINRVVFQKQYHLNNSPSHLDILDYIYYLECRMEDVKAYLLLLHIFGELPKEECNIAQLLVTELERKIENARLYLHRKELTHIWDSLDDKQHGKPVALLHSMIENVFKPAYFVHPLEGNQYPNVGEIYERLQPTKKFSSRNELRIQKEKMIASAQQAFAVKGASQVTSIFDYCIYYVNK
;
A
#
# COMPACT_ATOMS: atom_id res chain seq x y z
N MET A 1 21.10 12.33 7.14
CA MET A 1 20.03 11.54 6.51
C MET A 1 20.37 10.05 6.45
N TYR A 2 21.53 9.66 5.91
CA TYR A 2 21.93 8.25 5.77
C TYR A 2 21.94 7.41 7.07
N GLN A 3 22.47 7.93 8.19
CA GLN A 3 22.43 7.21 9.47
C GLN A 3 20.99 7.01 9.97
N PHE A 4 20.16 8.03 9.78
CA PHE A 4 18.77 7.99 10.20
C PHE A 4 17.93 6.99 9.39
N VAL A 5 18.12 6.91 8.07
CA VAL A 5 17.47 5.87 7.24
C VAL A 5 17.87 4.46 7.70
N LYS A 6 19.15 4.25 8.06
CA LYS A 6 19.60 2.97 8.65
C LYS A 6 18.93 2.68 9.99
N ASP A 7 18.78 3.69 10.84
CA ASP A 7 18.11 3.55 12.12
C ASP A 7 16.63 3.18 11.90
N LEU A 8 15.95 3.78 10.91
CA LEU A 8 14.59 3.39 10.50
C LEU A 8 14.54 1.96 9.94
N GLU A 9 15.49 1.55 9.11
CA GLU A 9 15.53 0.19 8.58
C GLU A 9 15.64 -0.86 9.69
N SER A 10 16.32 -0.54 10.79
CA SER A 10 16.39 -1.41 11.97
C SER A 10 15.02 -1.64 12.64
N LEU A 11 14.06 -0.74 12.41
CA LEU A 11 12.70 -0.86 12.92
C LEU A 11 11.84 -1.83 12.11
N LYS A 12 12.21 -2.13 10.87
CA LYS A 12 11.49 -3.04 9.98
C LYS A 12 11.40 -4.44 10.57
N CYS A 13 10.21 -5.02 10.49
CA CYS A 13 9.95 -6.41 10.85
C CYS A 13 9.55 -7.20 9.60
N PRO A 14 9.77 -8.53 9.57
CA PRO A 14 9.10 -9.42 8.62
C PRO A 14 7.58 -9.28 8.71
N ILE A 15 6.85 -9.87 7.76
CA ILE A 15 5.39 -9.83 7.76
C ILE A 15 4.86 -11.18 8.17
N LEU A 16 3.99 -11.18 9.17
CA LEU A 16 3.23 -12.37 9.53
C LEU A 16 2.18 -12.66 8.47
N ASN A 17 2.41 -13.69 7.66
CA ASN A 17 1.48 -14.12 6.64
C ASN A 17 0.32 -14.88 7.28
N ILE A 18 -0.92 -14.52 6.95
CA ILE A 18 -2.09 -15.26 7.41
C ILE A 18 -2.53 -16.17 6.27
N LYS A 19 -2.36 -17.47 6.46
CA LYS A 19 -2.86 -18.50 5.54
C LYS A 19 -4.25 -18.91 5.98
N GLU A 20 -5.15 -19.07 5.02
CA GLU A 20 -6.53 -19.47 5.30
C GLU A 20 -6.71 -20.98 5.14
N ARG A 21 -7.36 -21.61 6.13
CA ARG A 21 -7.87 -22.99 6.01
C ARG A 21 -9.37 -22.93 5.78
N GLU A 22 -9.79 -23.10 4.53
CA GLU A 22 -11.21 -23.10 4.17
C GLU A 22 -11.92 -24.37 4.65
N LEU A 23 -12.64 -24.23 5.77
CA LEU A 23 -13.36 -25.33 6.42
C LEU A 23 -14.54 -25.84 5.60
N SER A 24 -15.14 -25.01 4.73
CA SER A 24 -16.32 -25.44 3.94
C SER A 24 -16.01 -26.52 2.91
N GLN A 25 -14.73 -26.73 2.56
CA GLN A 25 -14.29 -27.78 1.65
C GLN A 25 -14.38 -29.18 2.28
N ASP A 26 -14.24 -29.28 3.60
CA ASP A 26 -14.38 -30.55 4.32
C ASP A 26 -15.86 -30.89 4.57
N SER A 27 -16.26 -32.09 4.16
CA SER A 27 -17.62 -32.59 4.33
C SER A 27 -18.04 -32.72 5.80
N ASN A 28 -17.11 -32.94 6.73
CA ASN A 28 -17.38 -33.06 8.15
C ASN A 28 -17.81 -31.72 8.73
N PHE A 29 -17.02 -30.66 8.52
CA PHE A 29 -17.40 -29.31 8.93
C PHE A 29 -18.66 -28.84 8.21
N ARG A 30 -18.82 -29.14 6.91
CA ARG A 30 -20.02 -28.77 6.14
C ARG A 30 -21.30 -29.37 6.71
N LYS A 31 -21.28 -30.59 7.22
CA LYS A 31 -22.47 -31.26 7.80
C LYS A 31 -22.76 -30.85 9.25
N LYS A 32 -21.80 -30.28 9.98
CA LYS A 32 -22.07 -29.75 11.33
C LYS A 32 -23.11 -28.64 11.29
N LEU A 33 -24.03 -28.61 12.26
CA LEU A 33 -25.02 -27.54 12.38
C LEU A 33 -24.40 -26.24 12.93
N TYR A 34 -23.34 -26.35 13.73
CA TYR A 34 -22.65 -25.26 14.42
C TYR A 34 -21.14 -25.52 14.33
N LEU A 35 -20.34 -24.46 14.27
CA LEU A 35 -18.90 -24.55 14.47
C LEU A 35 -18.60 -24.43 15.97
N GLU A 36 -17.81 -25.35 16.48
CA GLU A 36 -17.34 -25.34 17.87
C GLU A 36 -15.98 -24.67 17.98
N GLU A 37 -15.58 -24.30 19.20
CA GLU A 37 -14.30 -23.60 19.43
C GLU A 37 -13.08 -24.42 18.96
N SER A 38 -13.16 -25.75 19.07
CA SER A 38 -12.14 -26.68 18.59
C SER A 38 -12.00 -26.69 17.06
N ASP A 39 -13.09 -26.44 16.33
CA ASP A 39 -13.12 -26.47 14.87
C ASP A 39 -12.40 -25.27 14.26
N ILE A 40 -12.48 -24.13 14.96
CA ILE A 40 -12.02 -22.82 14.52
C ILE A 40 -10.70 -22.40 15.16
N ARG A 41 -10.02 -23.30 15.87
CA ARG A 41 -8.74 -22.98 16.51
C ARG A 41 -7.68 -22.67 15.46
N PRO A 42 -7.06 -21.47 15.49
CA PRO A 42 -5.95 -21.15 14.59
C PRO A 42 -4.69 -21.94 14.94
N GLU A 43 -3.82 -22.15 13.95
CA GLU A 43 -2.51 -22.79 14.10
C GLU A 43 -1.43 -21.71 14.07
N TYR A 44 -0.77 -21.53 15.21
CA TYR A 44 0.31 -20.56 15.43
C TYR A 44 1.36 -21.15 16.37
N GLY A 45 1.62 -22.45 16.23
CA GLY A 45 2.72 -23.13 16.92
C GLY A 45 4.07 -22.48 16.62
N LYS A 46 5.08 -22.79 17.42
CA LYS A 46 6.41 -22.20 17.30
C LYS A 46 6.99 -22.36 15.89
N GLU A 47 6.80 -23.52 15.30
CA GLU A 47 7.21 -23.91 13.95
C GLU A 47 6.57 -23.05 12.83
N PHE A 48 5.37 -22.52 13.06
CA PHE A 48 4.67 -21.63 12.13
C PHE A 48 5.20 -20.20 12.26
N LEU A 49 5.36 -19.73 13.50
CA LEU A 49 5.80 -18.37 13.80
C LEU A 49 7.28 -18.12 13.47
N GLU A 50 8.12 -19.16 13.52
CA GLU A 50 9.51 -19.12 13.02
C GLU A 50 9.60 -18.99 11.49
N GLN A 51 8.51 -19.30 10.78
CA GLN A 51 8.39 -19.17 9.33
C GLN A 51 7.53 -17.97 8.93
N ASP A 52 7.27 -17.05 9.86
CA ASP A 52 6.48 -15.83 9.65
C ASP A 52 5.08 -16.10 9.09
N TYR A 53 4.38 -17.14 9.57
CA TYR A 53 2.98 -17.34 9.22
C TYR A 53 2.12 -17.94 10.32
N VAL A 54 0.81 -17.75 10.18
CA VAL A 54 -0.24 -18.39 10.99
C VAL A 54 -1.31 -18.96 10.08
N VAL A 55 -2.03 -19.99 10.52
CA VAL A 55 -3.13 -20.57 9.77
C VAL A 55 -4.44 -20.28 10.50
N PHE A 56 -5.31 -19.48 9.88
CA PHE A 56 -6.63 -19.16 10.42
C PHE A 56 -7.70 -19.96 9.66
N PRO A 57 -8.56 -20.71 10.38
CA PRO A 57 -9.70 -21.35 9.75
C PRO A 57 -10.76 -20.30 9.38
N VAL A 58 -11.34 -20.48 8.19
CA VAL A 58 -12.42 -19.65 7.66
C VAL A 58 -13.55 -20.54 7.17
N TYR A 59 -14.79 -20.05 7.26
CA TYR A 59 -15.97 -20.70 6.74
C TYR A 59 -16.85 -19.65 6.07
N ARG A 60 -16.77 -19.56 4.73
CA ARG A 60 -17.47 -18.53 3.93
C ARG A 60 -18.63 -19.07 3.09
N ASP A 61 -19.10 -20.28 3.38
CA ASP A 61 -20.26 -20.85 2.71
C ASP A 61 -21.56 -20.23 3.24
N ALA A 62 -22.17 -19.37 2.42
CA ALA A 62 -23.34 -18.58 2.77
C ALA A 62 -24.68 -19.33 2.67
N ARG A 63 -24.68 -20.66 2.51
CA ARG A 63 -25.91 -21.45 2.41
C ARG A 63 -26.71 -21.39 3.71
N MET A 64 -27.89 -20.79 3.65
CA MET A 64 -28.86 -20.77 4.74
C MET A 64 -29.57 -22.11 4.84
N LEU A 65 -29.44 -22.79 5.97
CA LEU A 65 -30.21 -23.98 6.26
C LEU A 65 -31.63 -23.59 6.74
N PRO A 66 -32.68 -24.29 6.27
CA PRO A 66 -34.07 -24.01 6.65
C PRO A 66 -34.32 -24.36 8.13
N LEU A 67 -35.56 -24.19 8.61
CA LEU A 67 -35.99 -24.57 9.98
C LEU A 67 -35.27 -23.83 11.11
N GLY A 68 -34.83 -22.59 10.87
CA GLY A 68 -34.16 -21.76 11.88
C GLY A 68 -32.71 -22.19 12.17
N TYR A 69 -32.11 -23.08 11.37
CA TYR A 69 -30.70 -23.43 11.54
C TYR A 69 -29.76 -22.31 11.11
N GLY A 70 -30.15 -21.49 10.12
CA GLY A 70 -29.35 -20.37 9.63
C GLY A 70 -28.13 -20.82 8.82
N ALA A 71 -27.20 -19.91 8.57
CA ALA A 71 -25.87 -20.24 8.05
C ALA A 71 -24.85 -20.17 9.19
N LYS A 72 -23.82 -21.01 9.15
CA LYS A 72 -22.66 -20.87 10.05
C LYS A 72 -21.59 -20.03 9.37
N TYR A 73 -20.79 -19.32 10.15
CA TYR A 73 -19.69 -18.53 9.63
C TYR A 73 -18.50 -18.57 10.58
N CYS A 74 -17.32 -18.39 10.01
CA CYS A 74 -16.09 -18.09 10.72
C CYS A 74 -15.23 -17.23 9.80
N ASP A 75 -14.88 -16.04 10.25
CA ASP A 75 -14.02 -15.12 9.50
C ASP A 75 -13.12 -14.36 10.47
N TYR A 76 -12.20 -13.57 9.95
CA TYR A 76 -11.34 -12.75 10.77
C TYR A 76 -11.08 -11.38 10.14
N ARG A 77 -10.69 -10.44 10.99
CA ARG A 77 -10.16 -9.14 10.60
C ARG A 77 -8.78 -8.94 11.23
N VAL A 78 -7.95 -8.18 10.53
CA VAL A 78 -6.56 -7.94 10.92
C VAL A 78 -6.40 -6.45 11.18
N LYS A 79 -5.74 -6.10 12.28
CA LYS A 79 -5.25 -4.75 12.55
C LYS A 79 -3.74 -4.81 12.67
N ASP A 80 -3.06 -4.16 11.73
CA ASP A 80 -1.62 -3.94 11.81
C ASP A 80 -1.36 -2.64 12.57
N HIS A 81 -0.64 -2.75 13.68
CA HIS A 81 -0.29 -1.59 14.51
C HIS A 81 1.10 -1.03 14.15
N GLY A 82 1.83 -1.70 13.24
CA GLY A 82 3.20 -1.41 12.91
C GLY A 82 4.20 -2.05 13.87
N GLY A 83 5.48 -1.96 13.55
CA GLY A 83 6.58 -2.49 14.37
C GLY A 83 6.54 -4.02 14.55
N GLY A 84 5.83 -4.72 13.66
CA GLY A 84 5.60 -6.16 13.80
C GLY A 84 4.54 -6.54 14.83
N LEU A 85 3.68 -5.61 15.25
CA LEU A 85 2.53 -5.86 16.13
C LEU A 85 1.25 -6.07 15.31
N LEU A 86 0.63 -7.25 15.46
CA LEU A 86 -0.58 -7.63 14.74
C LEU A 86 -1.68 -8.10 15.69
N GLU A 87 -2.87 -7.51 15.59
CA GLU A 87 -4.08 -8.01 16.24
C GLU A 87 -4.98 -8.69 15.20
N ILE A 88 -5.26 -9.97 15.40
CA ILE A 88 -6.24 -10.70 14.59
C ILE A 88 -7.48 -10.94 15.45
N VAL A 89 -8.62 -10.42 14.98
CA VAL A 89 -9.92 -10.65 15.62
C VAL A 89 -10.69 -11.66 14.78
N GLN A 90 -10.86 -12.87 15.32
CA GLN A 90 -11.66 -13.93 14.70
C GLN A 90 -13.09 -13.87 15.23
N GLU A 91 -14.07 -13.91 14.34
CA GLU A 91 -15.49 -13.96 14.66
C GLU A 91 -16.10 -15.22 14.06
N TYR A 92 -16.96 -15.89 14.82
CA TYR A 92 -17.63 -17.09 14.37
C TYR A 92 -19.00 -17.23 15.06
N GLY A 93 -19.87 -18.03 14.44
CA GLY A 93 -21.17 -18.35 15.00
C GLY A 93 -22.18 -18.62 13.90
N LYS A 94 -23.37 -18.06 14.06
CA LYS A 94 -24.47 -18.17 13.10
C LYS A 94 -24.85 -16.84 12.48
N LEU A 95 -25.26 -16.91 11.23
CA LEU A 95 -25.90 -15.87 10.46
C LEU A 95 -27.38 -16.22 10.27
N GLU A 96 -28.23 -15.22 10.42
CA GLU A 96 -29.65 -15.30 10.13
C GLU A 96 -30.04 -14.27 9.07
N ILE A 97 -31.16 -14.53 8.38
CA ILE A 97 -31.74 -13.57 7.43
C ILE A 97 -32.17 -12.35 8.23
N ASN A 98 -31.78 -11.15 7.79
CA ASN A 98 -32.28 -9.94 8.41
C ASN A 98 -33.80 -9.82 8.13
N PRO A 99 -34.66 -9.81 9.16
CA PRO A 99 -36.11 -9.76 8.98
C PRO A 99 -36.60 -8.46 8.33
N GLN A 100 -35.79 -7.40 8.38
CA GLN A 100 -36.11 -6.10 7.75
C GLN A 100 -35.60 -6.01 6.30
N ASP A 101 -34.63 -6.83 5.92
CA ASP A 101 -34.10 -6.88 4.55
C ASP A 101 -33.53 -8.27 4.25
N THR A 102 -34.33 -9.09 3.57
CA THR A 102 -34.01 -10.48 3.29
C THR A 102 -32.79 -10.67 2.37
N ARG A 103 -32.28 -9.60 1.77
CA ARG A 103 -31.06 -9.61 0.94
C ARG A 103 -29.79 -9.66 1.78
N TYR A 104 -29.86 -9.33 3.07
CA TYR A 104 -28.70 -9.29 3.97
C TYR A 104 -28.84 -10.30 5.09
N THR A 105 -27.71 -10.90 5.47
CA THR A 105 -27.58 -11.74 6.65
C THR A 105 -26.92 -10.96 7.78
N LYS A 106 -27.32 -11.21 9.03
CA LYS A 106 -26.68 -10.65 10.22
C LYS A 106 -26.25 -11.76 11.16
N ALA A 107 -25.15 -11.56 11.89
CA ALA A 107 -24.78 -12.46 12.97
C ALA A 107 -25.88 -12.48 14.04
N THR A 108 -26.23 -13.67 14.52
CA THR A 108 -27.11 -13.82 15.68
C THR A 108 -26.38 -13.31 16.92
N ILE A 109 -26.99 -12.34 17.61
CA ILE A 109 -26.42 -11.63 18.76
C ILE A 109 -25.94 -12.61 19.84
N ASP A 110 -26.70 -13.68 20.09
CA ASP A 110 -26.39 -14.68 21.12
C ASP A 110 -25.28 -15.68 20.72
N SER A 111 -24.86 -15.68 19.44
CA SER A 111 -23.94 -16.69 18.88
C SER A 111 -22.58 -16.15 18.47
N SER A 112 -22.44 -14.83 18.28
CA SER A 112 -21.19 -14.24 17.83
C SER A 112 -20.20 -14.12 18.97
N LYS A 113 -19.06 -14.80 18.87
CA LYS A 113 -17.98 -14.72 19.86
C LYS A 113 -16.71 -14.18 19.20
N PRO A 114 -16.34 -12.92 19.44
CA PRO A 114 -15.05 -12.41 18.99
C PRO A 114 -13.93 -13.05 19.82
N ARG A 115 -12.84 -13.42 19.15
CA ARG A 115 -11.61 -13.90 19.77
C ARG A 115 -10.46 -13.01 19.31
N PHE A 116 -9.60 -12.64 20.24
CA PHE A 116 -8.46 -11.77 19.99
C PHE A 116 -7.19 -12.61 20.04
N PHE A 117 -6.34 -12.45 19.03
CA PHE A 117 -5.03 -13.06 18.94
C PHE A 117 -4.02 -11.94 18.69
N TRP A 118 -3.04 -11.83 19.57
CA TRP A 118 -2.04 -10.77 19.53
C TRP A 118 -0.67 -11.37 19.19
N PHE A 119 -0.07 -10.89 18.12
CA PHE A 119 1.23 -11.33 17.66
C PHE A 119 2.21 -10.17 17.67
N TYR A 120 3.44 -10.43 18.09
CA TYR A 120 4.54 -9.48 18.02
C TYR A 120 5.79 -10.13 17.46
N TYR A 121 6.58 -9.38 16.70
CA TYR A 121 7.89 -9.83 16.24
C TYR A 121 8.94 -9.57 17.33
N ASP A 122 9.58 -10.65 17.79
CA ASP A 122 10.70 -10.58 18.71
C ASP A 122 12.01 -10.47 17.91
N LYS A 123 12.67 -9.32 18.00
CA LYS A 123 13.92 -9.06 17.25
C LYS A 123 15.12 -9.79 17.82
N GLU A 124 15.14 -10.09 19.12
CA GLU A 124 16.25 -10.81 19.74
C GLU A 124 16.24 -12.28 19.33
N GLU A 125 15.04 -12.88 19.27
CA GLU A 125 14.87 -14.25 18.82
C GLU A 125 14.65 -14.40 17.31
N GLY A 126 14.44 -13.30 16.59
CA GLY A 126 14.25 -13.26 15.14
C GLY A 126 12.99 -13.99 14.66
N ARG A 127 11.89 -13.94 15.44
CA ARG A 127 10.64 -14.66 15.12
C ARG A 127 9.41 -14.02 15.76
N TYR A 128 8.24 -14.36 15.23
CA TYR A 128 6.98 -13.98 15.86
C TYR A 128 6.68 -14.76 17.14
N LYS A 129 5.94 -14.13 18.05
CA LYS A 129 5.41 -14.70 19.29
C LYS A 129 3.96 -14.30 19.49
N HIS A 130 3.19 -15.15 20.16
CA HIS A 130 1.82 -14.87 20.57
C HIS A 130 1.82 -14.29 22.00
N GLU A 131 1.13 -13.18 22.21
CA GLU A 131 0.92 -12.56 23.52
C GLU A 131 -0.47 -12.95 24.05
N ASN A 132 -0.52 -13.54 25.25
CA ASN A 132 -1.77 -13.95 25.90
C ASN A 132 -2.22 -12.96 26.98
N ASN A 133 -1.35 -12.00 27.35
CA ASN A 133 -1.62 -11.04 28.41
C ASN A 133 -1.94 -9.66 27.82
N GLU A 134 -3.16 -9.19 28.06
CA GLU A 134 -3.65 -7.91 27.53
C GLU A 134 -2.85 -6.70 28.02
N GLU A 135 -2.40 -6.70 29.28
CA GLU A 135 -1.60 -5.59 29.84
C GLU A 135 -0.24 -5.51 29.16
N ARG A 136 0.42 -6.65 28.93
CA ARG A 136 1.68 -6.72 28.18
C ARG A 136 1.49 -6.30 26.73
N TRP A 137 0.38 -6.71 26.11
CA TRP A 137 0.03 -6.27 24.76
C TRP A 137 -0.12 -4.75 24.69
N LYS A 138 -0.86 -4.15 25.61
CA LYS A 138 -1.01 -2.68 25.71
C LYS A 138 0.34 -1.98 25.92
N SER A 139 1.18 -2.49 26.81
CA SER A 139 2.53 -1.95 27.01
C SER A 139 3.36 -1.93 25.72
N ARG A 140 3.28 -3.00 24.92
CA ARG A 140 3.98 -3.07 23.62
C ARG A 140 3.42 -2.09 22.61
N LEU A 141 2.10 -1.91 22.57
CA LEU A 141 1.47 -0.89 21.73
C LEU A 141 1.93 0.51 22.12
N ASP A 142 2.01 0.80 23.42
CA ASP A 142 2.47 2.08 23.94
C ASP A 142 3.93 2.34 23.58
N GLU A 143 4.80 1.33 23.62
CA GLU A 143 6.20 1.45 23.15
C GLU A 143 6.27 1.86 21.67
N ILE A 144 5.47 1.24 20.80
CA ILE A 144 5.41 1.61 19.38
C ILE A 144 4.85 3.02 19.19
N ASN A 145 3.82 3.40 19.94
CA ASN A 145 3.24 4.75 19.87
C ASN A 145 4.26 5.81 20.32
N GLN A 146 5.03 5.55 21.38
CA GLN A 146 6.11 6.44 21.81
C GLN A 146 7.18 6.61 20.73
N ILE A 147 7.51 5.56 19.98
CA ILE A 147 8.44 5.66 18.84
C ILE A 147 7.83 6.55 17.74
N LYS A 148 6.55 6.38 17.40
CA LYS A 148 5.84 7.23 16.41
C LYS A 148 5.88 8.71 16.80
N GLU A 149 5.82 9.01 18.09
CA GLU A 149 5.84 10.37 18.62
C GLU A 149 7.25 10.99 18.72
N GLN A 150 8.31 10.25 18.35
CA GLN A 150 9.66 10.81 18.43
C GLN A 150 9.84 11.99 17.46
N PRO A 151 10.52 13.08 17.89
CA PRO A 151 10.61 14.31 17.09
C PRO A 151 11.16 14.12 15.68
N TYR A 152 12.06 13.16 15.49
CA TYR A 152 12.66 12.90 14.19
C TYR A 152 11.68 12.21 13.21
N ILE A 153 10.76 11.35 13.70
CA ILE A 153 9.69 10.74 12.90
C ILE A 153 8.77 11.86 12.40
N HIS A 154 8.37 12.72 13.33
CA HIS A 154 7.55 13.89 13.02
C HIS A 154 8.20 14.80 11.99
N ASN A 155 9.49 15.11 12.16
CA ASN A 155 10.24 15.94 11.22
C ASN A 155 10.32 15.33 9.82
N LEU A 156 10.55 14.01 9.70
CA LEU A 156 10.56 13.33 8.39
C LEU A 156 9.21 13.44 7.69
N ILE A 157 8.10 13.23 8.42
CA ILE A 157 6.75 13.34 7.85
C ILE A 157 6.54 14.75 7.30
N TRP A 158 6.92 15.78 8.05
CA TRP A 158 6.83 17.16 7.58
C TRP A 158 7.75 17.47 6.41
N CYS A 159 9.00 16.97 6.40
CA CYS A 159 9.88 17.15 5.24
C CYS A 159 9.24 16.60 3.95
N PHE A 160 8.57 15.45 4.02
CA PHE A 160 7.85 14.91 2.87
C PHE A 160 6.60 15.74 2.53
N TYR A 161 5.82 16.18 3.53
CA TYR A 161 4.60 16.97 3.29
C TYR A 161 4.94 18.33 2.68
N ASP A 162 5.91 19.05 3.24
CA ASP A 162 6.36 20.33 2.73
C ASP A 162 6.87 20.19 1.29
N PHE A 163 7.69 19.16 1.03
CA PHE A 163 8.13 18.84 -0.32
C PHE A 163 6.94 18.61 -1.26
N TYR A 164 6.02 17.71 -0.91
CA TYR A 164 4.92 17.33 -1.79
C TYR A 164 3.96 18.50 -2.04
N GLU A 165 3.67 19.30 -1.01
CA GLU A 165 2.81 20.47 -1.12
C GLU A 165 3.45 21.57 -1.99
N GLU A 166 4.72 21.89 -1.77
CA GLU A 166 5.45 22.88 -2.56
C GLU A 166 5.59 22.41 -4.02
N PHE A 167 6.09 21.19 -4.22
CA PHE A 167 6.48 20.65 -5.52
C PHE A 167 5.28 20.27 -6.39
N TRP A 168 4.30 19.55 -5.82
CA TRP A 168 3.22 18.94 -6.59
C TRP A 168 1.91 19.72 -6.49
N ILE A 169 1.47 20.07 -5.28
CA ILE A 169 0.20 20.80 -5.09
C ILE A 169 0.33 22.23 -5.62
N ASN A 170 1.41 22.93 -5.26
CA ASN A 170 1.71 24.30 -5.69
C ASN A 170 2.59 24.36 -6.96
N ARG A 171 2.51 23.34 -7.82
CA ARG A 171 3.42 23.15 -8.96
C ARG A 171 3.60 24.37 -9.85
N VAL A 172 2.56 25.16 -10.10
CA VAL A 172 2.67 26.39 -10.92
C VAL A 172 3.61 27.42 -10.28
N VAL A 173 3.50 27.60 -8.96
CA VAL A 173 4.35 28.52 -8.19
C VAL A 173 5.77 27.98 -8.13
N PHE A 174 5.92 26.69 -7.84
CA PHE A 174 7.20 26.01 -7.84
C PHE A 174 7.93 26.16 -9.18
N GLN A 175 7.27 25.82 -10.30
CA GLN A 175 7.88 25.93 -11.62
C GLN A 175 8.26 27.39 -11.95
N LYS A 176 7.52 28.38 -11.45
CA LYS A 176 7.90 29.79 -11.58
C LYS A 176 9.16 30.15 -10.78
N GLN A 177 9.28 29.65 -9.55
CA GLN A 177 10.45 29.87 -8.67
C GLN A 177 11.74 29.30 -9.28
N TYR A 178 11.65 28.18 -9.99
CA TYR A 178 12.76 27.53 -10.70
C TYR A 178 12.84 27.90 -12.19
N HIS A 179 12.13 28.95 -12.64
CA HIS A 179 12.15 29.46 -14.02
C HIS A 179 11.84 28.41 -15.12
N LEU A 180 11.02 27.39 -14.83
CA LEU A 180 10.75 26.26 -15.72
C LEU A 180 9.69 26.56 -16.82
N ASN A 181 9.05 27.74 -16.80
CA ASN A 181 7.76 27.93 -17.47
C ASN A 181 7.83 28.34 -18.95
N ASN A 182 8.86 29.09 -19.38
CA ASN A 182 8.79 29.81 -20.68
C ASN A 182 10.06 29.85 -21.53
N SER A 183 11.18 29.29 -21.07
CA SER A 183 12.43 29.00 -21.81
C SER A 183 13.50 28.74 -20.74
N PRO A 184 13.40 27.62 -20.00
CA PRO A 184 14.35 27.35 -18.93
C PRO A 184 15.77 27.40 -19.48
N SER A 185 16.66 28.03 -18.73
CA SER A 185 18.08 27.94 -19.03
C SER A 185 18.56 26.51 -18.78
N HIS A 186 19.70 26.18 -19.34
CA HIS A 186 20.32 24.90 -19.04
C HIS A 186 20.58 24.71 -17.53
N LEU A 187 21.00 25.79 -16.84
CA LEU A 187 21.24 25.78 -15.41
C LEU A 187 19.95 25.58 -14.62
N ASP A 188 18.84 26.21 -15.03
CA ASP A 188 17.54 26.01 -14.36
C ASP A 188 17.11 24.54 -14.38
N ILE A 189 17.33 23.83 -15.50
CA ILE A 189 17.00 22.40 -15.59
C ILE A 189 17.95 21.55 -14.74
N LEU A 190 19.25 21.86 -14.70
CA LEU A 190 20.20 21.15 -13.84
C LEU A 190 19.91 21.36 -12.36
N ASP A 191 19.58 22.58 -11.94
CA ASP A 191 19.21 22.90 -10.55
C ASP A 191 17.92 22.18 -10.16
N TYR A 192 16.95 22.13 -11.06
CA TYR A 192 15.72 21.35 -10.88
C TYR A 192 15.98 19.85 -10.71
N ILE A 193 16.84 19.28 -11.57
CA ILE A 193 17.27 17.88 -11.48
C ILE A 193 17.96 17.60 -10.15
N TYR A 194 18.89 18.46 -9.75
CA TYR A 194 19.60 18.32 -8.48
C TYR A 194 18.65 18.40 -7.28
N TYR A 195 17.70 19.34 -7.29
CA TYR A 195 16.66 19.42 -6.27
C TYR A 195 15.89 18.10 -6.15
N LEU A 196 15.47 17.52 -7.28
CA LEU A 196 14.77 16.23 -7.29
C LEU A 196 15.62 15.11 -6.70
N GLU A 197 16.90 15.01 -7.09
CA GLU A 197 17.83 14.00 -6.53
C GLU A 197 17.89 14.08 -5.01
N CYS A 198 18.02 15.29 -4.45
CA CYS A 198 18.03 15.49 -3.01
C CYS A 198 16.73 15.05 -2.32
N ARG A 199 15.58 15.23 -2.99
CA ARG A 199 14.26 14.91 -2.41
C ARG A 199 13.88 13.43 -2.52
N MET A 200 14.50 12.66 -3.41
CA MET A 200 14.15 11.23 -3.54
C MET A 200 14.47 10.41 -2.28
N GLU A 201 15.50 10.82 -1.51
CA GLU A 201 15.79 10.21 -0.21
C GLU A 201 14.65 10.44 0.80
N ASP A 202 14.11 11.65 0.87
CA ASP A 202 12.98 12.01 1.73
C ASP A 202 11.74 11.16 1.39
N VAL A 203 11.44 11.00 0.09
CA VAL A 203 10.30 10.20 -0.39
C VAL A 203 10.47 8.73 -0.01
N LYS A 204 11.66 8.14 -0.21
CA LYS A 204 11.92 6.75 0.16
C LYS A 204 11.81 6.53 1.67
N ALA A 205 12.36 7.44 2.46
CA ALA A 205 12.32 7.35 3.91
C ALA A 205 10.87 7.45 4.43
N TYR A 206 10.03 8.30 3.83
CA TYR A 206 8.61 8.38 4.11
C TYR A 206 7.85 7.08 3.78
N LEU A 207 8.05 6.52 2.58
CA LEU A 207 7.42 5.24 2.21
C LEU A 207 7.83 4.09 3.15
N LEU A 208 9.11 4.05 3.55
CA LEU A 208 9.62 3.08 4.52
C LEU A 208 8.94 3.25 5.89
N LEU A 209 8.78 4.49 6.36
CA LEU A 209 8.13 4.81 7.63
C LEU A 209 6.68 4.36 7.65
N LEU A 210 5.91 4.65 6.59
CA LEU A 210 4.53 4.18 6.46
C LEU A 210 4.45 2.65 6.50
N HIS A 211 5.41 1.97 5.86
CA HIS A 211 5.47 0.51 5.86
C HIS A 211 5.79 -0.05 7.25
N ILE A 212 6.78 0.51 7.95
CA ILE A 212 7.15 0.10 9.31
C ILE A 212 5.95 0.22 10.26
N PHE A 213 5.14 1.27 10.10
CA PHE A 213 4.03 1.55 10.99
C PHE A 213 2.67 0.98 10.55
N GLY A 214 2.66 0.11 9.54
CA GLY A 214 1.45 -0.62 9.11
C GLY A 214 0.47 0.20 8.28
N GLU A 215 0.85 1.41 7.85
CA GLU A 215 0.01 2.30 7.03
C GLU A 215 0.13 2.01 5.52
N LEU A 216 1.20 1.30 5.12
CA LEU A 216 1.44 0.89 3.75
C LEU A 216 1.78 -0.61 3.67
N PRO A 217 0.89 -1.45 3.09
CA PRO A 217 1.15 -2.85 2.84
C PRO A 217 2.42 -3.07 2.00
N LYS A 218 3.06 -4.23 2.15
CA LYS A 218 4.34 -4.51 1.47
C LYS A 218 4.23 -4.51 -0.04
N GLU A 219 3.15 -5.04 -0.58
CA GLU A 219 2.93 -5.04 -2.03
C GLU A 219 2.84 -3.61 -2.56
N GLU A 220 2.08 -2.74 -1.89
CA GLU A 220 1.99 -1.31 -2.24
C GLU A 220 3.33 -0.60 -2.07
N CYS A 221 4.05 -0.85 -0.96
CA CYS A 221 5.36 -0.28 -0.69
C CYS A 221 6.40 -0.68 -1.76
N ASN A 222 6.45 -1.96 -2.14
CA ASN A 222 7.35 -2.46 -3.17
C ASN A 222 7.08 -1.78 -4.52
N ILE A 223 5.81 -1.64 -4.92
CA ILE A 223 5.45 -0.96 -6.17
C ILE A 223 5.82 0.52 -6.12
N ALA A 224 5.55 1.21 -5.00
CA ALA A 224 5.92 2.60 -4.81
C ALA A 224 7.45 2.80 -4.88
N GLN A 225 8.23 1.91 -4.26
CA GLN A 225 9.69 1.92 -4.32
C GLN A 225 10.21 1.73 -5.75
N LEU A 226 9.63 0.79 -6.50
CA LEU A 226 9.98 0.58 -7.92
C LEU A 226 9.70 1.83 -8.76
N LEU A 227 8.56 2.51 -8.54
CA LEU A 227 8.24 3.77 -9.20
C LEU A 227 9.27 4.87 -8.89
N VAL A 228 9.69 4.99 -7.63
CA VAL A 228 10.71 5.97 -7.22
C VAL A 228 12.08 5.63 -7.82
N THR A 229 12.51 4.37 -7.79
CA THR A 229 13.77 3.94 -8.41
C THR A 229 13.80 4.22 -9.91
N GLU A 230 12.66 4.02 -10.58
CA GLU A 230 12.57 4.32 -12.00
C GLU A 230 12.60 5.84 -12.27
N LEU A 231 11.99 6.64 -11.39
CA LEU A 231 12.12 8.10 -11.45
C LEU A 231 13.58 8.54 -11.27
N GLU A 232 14.32 7.99 -10.31
CA GLU A 232 15.76 8.27 -10.13
C GLU A 232 16.56 7.94 -11.39
N ARG A 233 16.25 6.81 -12.05
CA ARG A 233 16.88 6.46 -13.33
C ARG A 233 16.57 7.50 -14.42
N LYS A 234 15.36 8.06 -14.46
CA LYS A 234 15.01 9.15 -15.40
C LYS A 234 15.72 10.45 -15.06
N ILE A 235 15.88 10.76 -13.78
CA ILE A 235 16.65 11.91 -13.31
C ILE A 235 18.10 11.78 -13.78
N GLU A 236 18.74 10.63 -13.54
CA GLU A 236 20.12 10.35 -13.96
C GLU A 236 20.30 10.47 -15.48
N ASN A 237 19.39 9.90 -16.27
CA ASN A 237 19.46 9.96 -17.73
C ASN A 237 19.38 11.41 -18.25
N ALA A 238 18.48 12.22 -17.67
CA ALA A 238 18.36 13.63 -18.02
C ALA A 238 19.62 14.41 -17.61
N ARG A 239 20.18 14.13 -16.44
CA ARG A 239 21.42 14.73 -15.94
C ARG A 239 22.62 14.44 -16.85
N LEU A 240 22.84 13.16 -17.18
CA LEU A 240 23.93 12.75 -18.06
C LEU A 240 23.80 13.34 -19.47
N TYR A 241 22.57 13.44 -19.98
CA TYR A 241 22.29 14.10 -21.26
C TYR A 241 22.70 15.58 -21.23
N LEU A 242 22.32 16.31 -20.18
CA LEU A 242 22.65 17.73 -20.04
C LEU A 242 24.15 17.98 -19.85
N HIS A 243 24.84 17.19 -19.01
CA HIS A 243 26.28 17.37 -18.79
C HIS A 243 27.16 17.15 -20.03
N ARG A 244 26.69 16.38 -21.02
CA ARG A 244 27.44 16.11 -22.24
C ARG A 244 27.35 17.24 -23.28
N LYS A 245 26.54 18.27 -23.05
CA LYS A 245 26.26 19.33 -24.02
C LYS A 245 26.91 20.66 -23.62
N GLU A 246 27.75 21.22 -24.51
CA GLU A 246 28.29 22.58 -24.36
C GLU A 246 27.15 23.62 -24.44
N LEU A 247 27.23 24.63 -23.57
CA LEU A 247 26.10 25.49 -23.22
C LEU A 247 25.81 26.54 -24.29
N THR A 248 24.72 26.35 -25.04
CA THR A 248 23.80 27.46 -25.27
C THR A 248 23.13 27.78 -23.93
N HIS A 249 23.00 29.06 -23.57
CA HIS A 249 22.37 29.46 -22.29
C HIS A 249 20.93 28.98 -22.13
N ILE A 250 20.25 28.64 -23.23
CA ILE A 250 18.85 28.25 -23.27
C ILE A 250 18.73 26.74 -23.56
N TRP A 251 17.83 26.06 -22.87
CA TRP A 251 17.48 24.67 -23.17
C TRP A 251 16.83 24.54 -24.57
N ASP A 252 17.28 23.54 -25.34
CA ASP A 252 16.79 23.27 -26.69
C ASP A 252 15.83 22.07 -26.73
N SER A 253 14.54 22.37 -26.85
CA SER A 253 13.47 21.36 -26.93
C SER A 253 13.48 20.54 -28.24
N LEU A 254 14.05 21.06 -29.33
CA LEU A 254 14.14 20.32 -30.60
C LEU A 254 15.21 19.24 -30.49
N ASP A 255 16.33 19.57 -29.86
CA ASP A 255 17.40 18.62 -29.60
C ASP A 255 16.98 17.51 -28.62
N ASP A 256 16.22 17.86 -27.56
CA ASP A 256 15.62 16.85 -26.65
C ASP A 256 14.77 15.85 -27.45
N LYS A 257 13.99 16.31 -28.43
CA LYS A 257 13.21 15.43 -29.32
C LYS A 257 14.08 14.51 -30.17
N GLN A 258 15.23 14.99 -30.66
CA GLN A 258 16.14 14.20 -31.50
C GLN A 258 16.86 13.10 -30.69
N HIS A 259 17.04 13.30 -29.38
CA HIS A 259 17.76 12.39 -28.50
C HIS A 259 16.85 11.52 -27.61
N GLY A 260 15.62 11.28 -28.05
CA GLY A 260 14.70 10.38 -27.35
C GLY A 260 13.97 11.01 -26.14
N LYS A 261 13.95 12.34 -26.05
CA LYS A 261 13.18 13.15 -25.08
C LYS A 261 13.52 12.89 -23.60
N PRO A 262 14.80 12.78 -23.20
CA PRO A 262 15.16 12.48 -21.81
C PRO A 262 14.52 13.42 -20.79
N VAL A 263 14.43 14.72 -21.06
CA VAL A 263 13.82 15.69 -20.13
C VAL A 263 12.30 15.59 -20.11
N ALA A 264 11.65 15.48 -21.28
CA ALA A 264 10.19 15.34 -21.31
C ALA A 264 9.72 14.02 -20.69
N LEU A 265 10.49 12.92 -20.83
CA LEU A 265 10.22 11.65 -20.19
C LEU A 265 10.38 11.73 -18.66
N LEU A 266 11.36 12.50 -18.15
CA LEU A 266 11.46 12.80 -16.73
C LEU A 266 10.20 13.52 -16.22
N HIS A 267 9.75 14.57 -16.90
CA HIS A 267 8.53 15.28 -16.51
C HIS A 267 7.30 14.36 -16.51
N SER A 268 7.13 13.52 -17.53
CA SER A 268 6.03 12.56 -17.57
C SER A 268 6.11 11.56 -16.41
N MET A 269 7.31 11.11 -16.03
CA MET A 269 7.48 10.21 -14.90
C MET A 269 7.13 10.87 -13.57
N ILE A 270 7.52 12.13 -13.38
CA ILE A 270 7.16 12.92 -12.19
C ILE A 270 5.65 13.00 -12.02
N GLU A 271 4.92 13.27 -13.10
CA GLU A 271 3.45 13.29 -13.08
C GLU A 271 2.88 11.92 -12.72
N ASN A 272 3.47 10.85 -13.22
CA ASN A 272 3.04 9.49 -12.95
C ASN A 272 3.30 9.04 -11.51
N VAL A 273 4.31 9.58 -10.83
CA VAL A 273 4.66 9.22 -9.44
C VAL A 273 3.86 10.05 -8.45
N PHE A 274 3.81 11.37 -8.65
CA PHE A 274 3.31 12.30 -7.63
C PHE A 274 1.88 12.78 -7.88
N LYS A 275 1.31 12.65 -9.10
CA LYS A 275 -0.13 12.93 -9.27
C LYS A 275 -0.95 11.79 -8.67
N PRO A 276 -1.97 12.03 -7.83
CA PRO A 276 -2.85 10.97 -7.37
C PRO A 276 -3.38 10.12 -8.52
N ALA A 277 -3.01 8.84 -8.52
CA ALA A 277 -3.36 7.88 -9.55
C ALA A 277 -3.13 6.45 -9.04
N TYR A 278 -3.65 5.48 -9.80
CA TYR A 278 -3.37 4.07 -9.56
C TYR A 278 -2.57 3.48 -10.72
N PHE A 279 -1.59 2.68 -10.37
CA PHE A 279 -0.94 1.74 -11.24
C PHE A 279 -1.78 0.46 -11.33
N VAL A 280 -2.05 -0.04 -12.53
CA VAL A 280 -2.88 -1.24 -12.72
C VAL A 280 -2.10 -2.34 -13.43
N HIS A 281 -2.01 -3.50 -12.77
CA HIS A 281 -1.47 -4.73 -13.33
C HIS A 281 -2.52 -5.43 -14.21
N PRO A 282 -2.42 -5.40 -15.56
CA PRO A 282 -3.50 -5.87 -16.43
C PRO A 282 -3.67 -7.39 -16.41
N LEU A 283 -2.58 -8.16 -16.19
CA LEU A 283 -2.65 -9.63 -16.11
C LEU A 283 -3.20 -10.12 -14.76
N GLU A 284 -2.70 -9.59 -13.64
CA GLU A 284 -3.17 -9.96 -12.30
C GLU A 284 -4.51 -9.32 -11.92
N GLY A 285 -4.92 -8.24 -12.59
CA GLY A 285 -6.13 -7.49 -12.25
C GLY A 285 -6.02 -6.69 -10.95
N ASN A 286 -4.79 -6.44 -10.47
CA ASN A 286 -4.52 -5.70 -9.25
C ASN A 286 -4.28 -4.21 -9.54
N GLN A 287 -4.70 -3.35 -8.60
CA GLN A 287 -4.41 -1.91 -8.64
C GLN A 287 -3.56 -1.55 -7.42
N TYR A 288 -2.59 -0.68 -7.61
CA TYR A 288 -1.66 -0.23 -6.59
C TYR A 288 -1.61 1.30 -6.62
N PRO A 289 -1.73 1.98 -5.47
CA PRO A 289 -1.64 3.44 -5.43
C PRO A 289 -0.20 3.89 -5.74
N ASN A 290 -0.04 5.00 -6.45
CA ASN A 290 1.26 5.66 -6.54
C ASN A 290 1.50 6.57 -5.31
N VAL A 291 2.64 7.26 -5.26
CA VAL A 291 3.00 8.13 -4.12
C VAL A 291 1.95 9.21 -3.89
N GLY A 292 1.42 9.82 -4.95
CA GLY A 292 0.38 10.84 -4.82
C GLY A 292 -0.93 10.32 -4.23
N GLU A 293 -1.38 9.13 -4.65
CA GLU A 293 -2.59 8.50 -4.11
C GLU A 293 -2.39 8.02 -2.67
N ILE A 294 -1.19 7.52 -2.33
CA ILE A 294 -0.82 7.18 -0.94
C ILE A 294 -0.95 8.42 -0.06
N TYR A 295 -0.36 9.55 -0.48
CA TYR A 295 -0.50 10.81 0.25
C TYR A 295 -1.96 11.21 0.42
N GLU A 296 -2.75 11.20 -0.65
CA GLU A 296 -4.16 11.63 -0.61
C GLU A 296 -5.03 10.72 0.26
N ARG A 297 -4.80 9.40 0.24
CA ARG A 297 -5.52 8.42 1.06
C ARG A 297 -5.31 8.64 2.56
N LEU A 298 -4.12 9.10 2.94
CA LEU A 298 -3.76 9.36 4.34
C LEU A 298 -4.27 10.72 4.85
N GLN A 299 -4.70 11.61 3.94
CA GLN A 299 -5.34 12.87 4.35
C GLN A 299 -6.80 12.65 4.78
N PRO A 300 -7.34 13.45 5.72
CA PRO A 300 -8.75 13.45 6.05
C PRO A 300 -9.60 13.78 4.81
N THR A 301 -10.28 12.78 4.24
CA THR A 301 -11.11 12.99 3.05
C THR A 301 -12.41 13.71 3.39
N LYS A 302 -12.70 14.84 2.71
CA LYS A 302 -14.02 15.50 2.73
C LYS A 302 -15.06 14.85 1.79
N LYS A 303 -14.62 13.98 0.87
CA LYS A 303 -15.48 13.35 -0.15
C LYS A 303 -15.77 11.90 0.19
N PHE A 304 -17.03 11.59 0.48
CA PHE A 304 -17.52 10.21 0.59
C PHE A 304 -17.96 9.74 -0.80
N SER A 305 -17.23 8.80 -1.39
CA SER A 305 -17.71 8.04 -2.55
C SER A 305 -18.36 6.76 -2.04
N SER A 306 -19.47 6.32 -2.64
CA SER A 306 -20.09 5.06 -2.24
C SER A 306 -19.21 3.87 -2.63
N ARG A 307 -19.28 2.77 -1.87
CA ARG A 307 -18.50 1.55 -2.12
C ARG A 307 -18.74 0.98 -3.52
N ASN A 308 -19.96 1.12 -4.05
CA ASN A 308 -20.31 0.65 -5.39
C ASN A 308 -19.68 1.51 -6.49
N GLU A 309 -19.63 2.83 -6.32
CA GLU A 309 -18.96 3.72 -7.28
C GLU A 309 -17.46 3.42 -7.36
N LEU A 310 -16.81 3.23 -6.22
CA LEU A 310 -15.39 2.82 -6.15
C LEU A 310 -15.16 1.47 -6.84
N ARG A 311 -16.06 0.50 -6.65
CA ARG A 311 -15.95 -0.81 -7.31
C ARG A 311 -16.08 -0.71 -8.83
N ILE A 312 -17.07 0.03 -9.32
CA ILE A 312 -17.30 0.24 -10.76
C ILE A 312 -16.11 0.98 -11.39
N GLN A 313 -15.56 1.99 -10.71
CA GLN A 313 -14.37 2.71 -11.17
C GLN A 313 -13.17 1.76 -11.28
N LYS A 314 -12.91 0.96 -10.24
CA LYS A 314 -11.86 -0.07 -10.26
C LYS A 314 -12.01 -1.03 -11.44
N GLU A 315 -13.21 -1.59 -11.64
CA GLU A 315 -13.49 -2.50 -12.75
C GLU A 315 -13.22 -1.83 -14.11
N LYS A 316 -13.63 -0.57 -14.30
CA LYS A 316 -13.37 0.20 -15.53
C LYS A 316 -11.89 0.45 -15.77
N MET A 317 -11.12 0.76 -14.72
CA MET A 317 -9.67 0.99 -14.82
C MET A 317 -8.95 -0.29 -15.23
N ILE A 318 -9.30 -1.43 -14.60
CA ILE A 318 -8.75 -2.74 -14.96
C ILE A 318 -9.07 -3.11 -16.41
N ALA A 319 -10.32 -2.94 -16.84
CA ALA A 319 -10.72 -3.23 -18.22
C ALA A 319 -9.97 -2.35 -19.23
N SER A 320 -9.81 -1.06 -18.91
CA SER A 320 -9.04 -0.13 -19.74
C SER A 320 -7.56 -0.56 -19.82
N ALA A 321 -6.98 -1.04 -18.71
CA ALA A 321 -5.59 -1.52 -18.64
C ALA A 321 -5.38 -2.71 -19.55
N GLN A 322 -6.30 -3.68 -19.48
CA GLN A 322 -6.28 -4.88 -20.31
C GLN A 322 -6.40 -4.53 -21.79
N GLN A 323 -7.28 -3.60 -22.15
CA GLN A 323 -7.42 -3.15 -23.53
C GLN A 323 -6.14 -2.46 -24.03
N ALA A 324 -5.58 -1.54 -23.26
CA ALA A 324 -4.35 -0.84 -23.62
C ALA A 324 -3.16 -1.80 -23.76
N PHE A 325 -3.06 -2.79 -22.87
CA PHE A 325 -2.05 -3.85 -22.94
C PHE A 325 -2.22 -4.72 -24.20
N ALA A 326 -3.46 -5.12 -24.52
CA ALA A 326 -3.77 -5.90 -25.72
C ALA A 326 -3.43 -5.16 -27.02
N VAL A 327 -3.69 -3.84 -27.08
CA VAL A 327 -3.35 -3.01 -28.26
C VAL A 327 -1.84 -2.95 -28.50
N LYS A 328 -1.02 -3.00 -27.46
CA LYS A 328 0.45 -3.02 -27.58
C LYS A 328 1.01 -4.35 -28.08
N GLY A 329 0.20 -5.40 -28.20
CA GLY A 329 0.63 -6.72 -28.68
C GLY A 329 1.65 -7.41 -27.76
N ALA A 330 1.78 -6.96 -26.51
CA ALA A 330 2.71 -7.54 -25.54
C ALA A 330 2.08 -8.81 -24.94
N SER A 331 2.80 -9.93 -25.01
CA SER A 331 2.41 -11.20 -24.38
C SER A 331 2.98 -11.38 -22.97
N GLN A 332 3.92 -10.52 -22.59
CA GLN A 332 4.61 -10.54 -21.29
C GLN A 332 4.87 -9.12 -20.82
N VAL A 333 4.90 -8.94 -19.50
CA VAL A 333 5.28 -7.67 -18.88
C VAL A 333 6.77 -7.70 -18.57
N THR A 334 7.52 -6.77 -19.15
CA THR A 334 8.97 -6.64 -18.98
C THR A 334 9.36 -5.47 -18.10
N SER A 335 8.49 -4.46 -17.96
CA SER A 335 8.77 -3.28 -17.13
C SER A 335 7.53 -2.73 -16.46
N ILE A 336 7.71 -1.97 -15.37
CA ILE A 336 6.68 -1.16 -14.74
C ILE A 336 6.04 -0.13 -15.72
N PHE A 337 6.63 0.07 -16.91
CA PHE A 337 6.09 0.87 -18.00
C PHE A 337 5.10 0.18 -18.94
N ASP A 338 5.03 -1.15 -18.92
CA ASP A 338 4.04 -1.87 -19.74
C ASP A 338 2.62 -1.70 -19.17
N TYR A 339 2.56 -1.24 -17.92
CA TYR A 339 1.35 -0.98 -17.17
C TYR A 339 0.80 0.43 -17.43
N CYS A 340 -0.51 0.53 -17.31
CA CYS A 340 -1.20 1.80 -17.50
C CYS A 340 -1.45 2.44 -16.13
N ILE A 341 -0.97 3.67 -15.98
CA ILE A 341 -1.28 4.52 -14.83
C ILE A 341 -2.60 5.23 -15.16
N TYR A 342 -3.62 4.99 -14.36
CA TYR A 342 -4.93 5.59 -14.53
C TYR A 342 -5.11 6.72 -13.53
N TYR A 343 -5.36 7.90 -14.08
CA TYR A 343 -5.78 9.06 -13.31
C TYR A 343 -7.23 8.87 -12.88
N VAL A 344 -7.46 8.76 -11.58
CA VAL A 344 -8.79 8.93 -11.01
C VAL A 344 -8.93 10.41 -10.73
N ASN A 345 -9.54 11.16 -11.65
CA ASN A 345 -9.99 12.50 -11.30
C ASN A 345 -11.14 12.35 -10.30
N LYS A 346 -10.96 12.88 -9.08
CA LYS A 346 -12.02 13.05 -8.09
C LYS A 346 -12.87 14.29 -8.34
#